data_AF-G3MT18-F1
#
_entry.id   AF-G3MT18-F1
#
_cell.length_a   1.000
_cell.length_b   1.000
_cell.length_c   1.000
_cell.angle_alpha   90.00
_cell.angle_beta   90.00
_cell.angle_gamma   90.00
#
_symmetry.space_group_name_H-M   'P 1'
#
loop_
_entity.id
_entity.type
_entity.pdbx_description
1 polymer ?
#
loop_
_entity_poly.entity_id
_entity_poly.type
_entity_poly.pdbx_seq_one_letter_code
_entity_poly.pdbx_strand_id
1 'polypeptide(L)'
;MSSAVFNRLNRLKTTRLVQDAGIFQVSVRWISFGQQYTREQQDQILKVLNNSSEKELRKLAIGPSNVMRILHHREENCGFNSMDHVGSISGIQARGLARICEAILYGKKPQEKRLPDRGSSIIPPLTLERMQGVSDIVAIDVSPPYLTWTHVTRDNCVLALERVKFLEDKARPHLYAYYDAVQQVLKLLPTASLYVVEQKLQRPKSGEVAHSQSQLTVQAMLVALLSHGKLVQPQVVSVKSSAITNLFDLNVGNERVSGQETLRKLVDEGTLNLQGKLRSAYFKETSINRECLCGVLLLARGFYTLIEM
;
A
#
# COMPACT_ATOMS: atom_id res chain seq x y z
N MET A 1 -29.52 2.86 48.22
CA MET A 1 -28.28 3.44 47.63
C MET A 1 -27.60 2.29 46.89
N SER A 2 -27.29 2.25 45.61
CA SER A 2 -27.20 3.22 44.51
C SER A 2 -27.42 2.41 43.22
N SER A 3 -28.33 2.83 42.35
CA SER A 3 -28.52 2.27 41.00
C SER A 3 -28.60 3.44 40.03
N ALA A 4 -27.45 3.97 39.66
CA ALA A 4 -27.35 5.19 38.88
C ALA A 4 -26.12 5.21 37.96
N VAL A 5 -25.95 4.20 37.10
CA VAL A 5 -25.11 4.36 35.88
C VAL A 5 -25.62 3.42 34.78
N PHE A 6 -26.84 3.65 34.27
CA PHE A 6 -27.23 3.20 32.93
C PHE A 6 -28.37 4.12 32.46
N ASN A 7 -28.29 4.60 31.21
CA ASN A 7 -29.21 5.54 30.53
C ASN A 7 -28.87 7.03 30.64
N ARG A 8 -27.90 7.47 29.81
CA ARG A 8 -27.87 8.85 29.28
C ARG A 8 -27.17 8.93 27.91
N LEU A 9 -27.64 8.13 26.97
CA LEU A 9 -27.41 8.33 25.53
C LEU A 9 -28.80 8.51 24.90
N ASN A 10 -29.22 9.78 24.78
CA ASN A 10 -30.21 10.29 23.82
C ASN A 10 -30.59 11.72 24.22
N ARG A 11 -29.94 12.71 23.60
CA ARG A 11 -30.51 14.06 23.42
C ARG A 11 -30.31 14.49 21.98
N LEU A 12 -31.24 14.02 21.16
CA LEU A 12 -31.69 14.67 19.94
C LEU A 12 -32.10 16.11 20.29
N LYS A 13 -31.48 17.10 19.65
CA LYS A 13 -32.04 18.45 19.55
C LYS A 13 -32.67 18.60 18.17
N THR A 14 -33.98 18.41 18.16
CA THR A 14 -34.89 18.83 17.09
C THR A 14 -35.03 20.35 17.16
N THR A 15 -34.70 21.05 16.08
CA THR A 15 -35.20 22.42 15.87
C THR A 15 -35.63 22.52 14.41
N ARG A 16 -36.95 22.51 14.19
CA ARG A 16 -37.59 22.91 12.94
C ARG A 16 -37.60 24.43 12.90
N LEU A 17 -37.15 25.03 11.81
CA LEU A 17 -37.64 26.32 11.34
C LEU A 17 -37.99 26.21 9.86
N VAL A 18 -39.06 26.91 9.53
CA VAL A 18 -39.93 26.79 8.36
C VAL A 18 -39.30 27.44 7.12
N GLN A 19 -39.77 26.94 5.99
CA GLN A 19 -39.61 27.34 4.60
C GLN A 19 -39.37 28.84 4.35
N ASP A 20 -38.45 29.12 3.43
CA ASP A 20 -38.66 30.13 2.39
C ASP A 20 -38.13 29.59 1.06
N ALA A 21 -39.03 29.58 0.08
CA ALA A 21 -38.82 29.08 -1.27
C ALA A 21 -38.15 30.16 -2.13
N GLY A 22 -36.85 29.99 -2.38
CA GLY A 22 -36.12 30.70 -3.43
C GLY A 22 -35.65 29.69 -4.47
N ILE A 23 -36.28 29.71 -5.65
CA ILE A 23 -35.89 28.92 -6.81
C ILE A 23 -34.50 29.39 -7.26
N PHE A 24 -33.45 28.75 -6.74
CA PHE A 24 -32.11 28.83 -7.32
C PHE A 24 -32.02 27.75 -8.40
N GLN A 25 -32.33 28.15 -9.62
CA GLN A 25 -32.07 27.36 -10.81
C GLN A 25 -30.55 27.33 -11.02
N VAL A 26 -29.85 26.46 -10.31
CA VAL A 26 -28.47 26.13 -10.62
C VAL A 26 -28.51 25.37 -11.94
N SER A 27 -28.24 26.08 -13.03
CA SER A 27 -27.95 25.49 -14.33
C SER A 27 -26.68 24.65 -14.21
N VAL A 28 -26.82 23.41 -13.76
CA VAL A 28 -25.77 22.40 -13.89
C VAL A 28 -25.60 22.22 -15.38
N ARG A 29 -24.51 22.77 -15.94
CA ARG A 29 -24.11 22.43 -17.30
C ARG A 29 -23.77 20.94 -17.27
N TRP A 30 -24.65 20.11 -17.81
CA TRP A 30 -24.35 18.71 -18.06
C TRP A 30 -23.24 18.68 -19.11
N ILE A 31 -22.00 18.53 -18.64
CA ILE A 31 -20.86 18.27 -19.53
C ILE A 31 -21.09 16.87 -20.08
N SER A 32 -21.45 16.79 -21.37
CA SER A 32 -21.64 15.52 -22.08
C SER A 32 -20.35 14.70 -21.98
N PHE A 33 -20.49 13.41 -21.68
CA PHE A 33 -19.36 12.50 -21.48
C PHE A 33 -18.44 12.43 -22.71
N GLY A 34 -19.00 12.69 -23.90
CA GLY A 34 -18.28 12.68 -25.17
C GLY A 34 -17.40 13.89 -25.44
N GLN A 35 -17.55 15.01 -24.73
CA GLN A 35 -16.89 16.29 -25.08
C GLN A 35 -15.36 16.23 -25.07
N GLN A 36 -14.78 15.26 -24.37
CA GLN A 36 -13.33 15.05 -24.29
C GLN A 36 -12.74 14.26 -25.48
N TYR A 37 -13.57 13.78 -26.42
CA TYR A 37 -13.16 12.99 -27.57
C TYR A 37 -13.54 13.68 -28.89
N THR A 38 -12.68 13.60 -29.90
CA THR A 38 -13.01 14.08 -31.26
C THR A 38 -14.13 13.23 -31.88
N ARG A 39 -14.81 13.71 -32.92
CA ARG A 39 -15.89 12.93 -33.56
C ARG A 39 -15.42 11.58 -34.05
N GLU A 40 -14.23 11.53 -34.65
CA GLU A 40 -13.61 10.30 -35.15
C GLU A 40 -13.34 9.30 -34.01
N GLN A 41 -12.90 9.81 -32.85
CA GLN A 41 -12.69 9.01 -31.65
C GLN A 41 -14.00 8.47 -31.08
N GLN A 42 -15.04 9.30 -31.04
CA GLN A 42 -16.37 8.89 -30.58
C GLN A 42 -16.93 7.77 -31.47
N ASP A 43 -16.84 7.92 -32.80
CA ASP A 43 -17.29 6.92 -33.76
C ASP A 43 -16.52 5.61 -33.62
N GLN A 44 -15.20 5.68 -33.42
CA GLN A 44 -14.37 4.51 -33.17
C GLN A 44 -14.78 3.80 -31.87
N ILE A 45 -14.99 4.54 -30.77
CA ILE A 45 -15.42 3.98 -29.48
C ILE A 45 -16.77 3.28 -29.63
N LEU A 46 -17.76 3.95 -30.21
CA LEU A 46 -19.10 3.40 -30.41
C LEU A 46 -19.06 2.16 -31.30
N LYS A 47 -18.29 2.20 -32.39
CA LYS A 47 -18.10 1.05 -33.29
C LYS A 47 -17.53 -0.17 -32.56
N VAL A 48 -16.52 0.02 -31.71
CA VAL A 48 -15.92 -1.09 -30.97
C VAL A 48 -16.88 -1.63 -29.92
N LEU A 49 -17.52 -0.77 -29.12
CA LEU A 49 -18.46 -1.20 -28.09
C LEU A 49 -19.68 -1.95 -28.67
N ASN A 50 -20.19 -1.50 -29.81
CA ASN A 50 -21.34 -2.12 -30.45
C ASN A 50 -21.01 -3.48 -31.10
N ASN A 51 -19.80 -3.65 -31.63
CA ASN A 51 -19.48 -4.82 -32.47
C ASN A 51 -18.56 -5.84 -31.80
N SER A 52 -17.85 -5.48 -30.73
CA SER A 52 -16.93 -6.41 -30.08
C SER A 52 -17.66 -7.48 -29.27
N SER A 53 -17.16 -8.70 -29.37
CA SER A 53 -17.52 -9.83 -28.52
C SER A 53 -16.92 -9.70 -27.12
N GLU A 54 -17.42 -10.50 -26.17
CA GLU A 54 -16.86 -10.58 -24.82
C GLU A 54 -15.35 -10.87 -24.84
N LYS A 55 -14.91 -11.79 -25.71
CA LYS A 55 -13.49 -12.17 -25.84
C LYS A 55 -12.63 -11.01 -26.34
N GLU A 56 -13.15 -10.18 -27.24
CA GLU A 56 -12.44 -9.03 -27.79
C GLU A 56 -12.36 -7.88 -26.77
N LEU A 57 -13.43 -7.61 -26.05
CA LEU A 57 -13.43 -6.61 -24.97
C LEU A 57 -12.47 -6.99 -23.84
N ARG A 58 -12.36 -8.27 -23.50
CA ARG A 58 -11.38 -8.77 -22.50
C ARG A 58 -9.93 -8.54 -22.93
N LYS A 59 -9.62 -8.53 -24.23
CA LYS A 59 -8.27 -8.24 -24.75
C LYS A 59 -7.85 -6.79 -24.51
N LEU A 60 -8.81 -5.87 -24.32
CA LEU A 60 -8.56 -4.45 -24.04
C LEU A 60 -8.29 -4.16 -22.55
N ALA A 61 -7.92 -5.18 -21.76
CA ALA A 61 -7.67 -5.08 -20.32
C ALA A 61 -8.87 -4.51 -19.52
N ILE A 62 -10.09 -4.69 -20.04
CA ILE A 62 -11.34 -4.35 -19.35
C ILE A 62 -11.65 -5.48 -18.36
N GLY A 63 -11.89 -5.10 -17.10
CA GLY A 63 -12.20 -6.08 -16.05
C GLY A 63 -13.48 -6.88 -16.35
N PRO A 64 -13.57 -8.17 -16.00
CA PRO A 64 -14.70 -9.05 -16.36
C PRO A 64 -16.08 -8.48 -15.99
N SER A 65 -16.20 -7.85 -14.81
CA SER A 65 -17.45 -7.22 -14.36
C SER A 65 -17.86 -6.03 -15.23
N ASN A 66 -16.91 -5.24 -15.73
CA ASN A 66 -17.21 -4.11 -16.61
C ASN A 66 -17.58 -4.60 -18.02
N VAL A 67 -16.94 -5.68 -18.51
CA VAL A 67 -17.35 -6.31 -19.78
C VAL A 67 -18.80 -6.76 -19.70
N MET A 68 -19.20 -7.46 -18.63
CA MET A 68 -20.59 -7.89 -18.44
C MET A 68 -21.57 -6.71 -18.39
N ARG A 69 -21.23 -5.62 -17.70
CA ARG A 69 -22.06 -4.41 -17.64
C ARG A 69 -22.22 -3.75 -19.01
N ILE A 70 -21.15 -3.67 -19.80
CA ILE A 70 -21.20 -3.12 -21.16
C ILE A 70 -22.11 -3.98 -22.04
N LEU A 71 -21.94 -5.31 -22.02
CA LEU A 71 -22.72 -6.23 -22.83
C LEU A 71 -24.20 -6.19 -22.45
N HIS A 72 -24.51 -6.22 -21.16
CA HIS A 72 -25.88 -6.13 -20.66
C HIS A 72 -26.55 -4.82 -21.07
N HIS A 73 -25.87 -3.69 -20.84
CA HIS A 73 -26.40 -2.38 -21.23
C HIS A 73 -26.60 -2.27 -22.74
N ARG A 74 -25.68 -2.84 -23.53
CA ARG A 74 -25.79 -2.90 -24.99
C ARG A 74 -27.00 -3.73 -25.44
N GLU A 75 -27.22 -4.89 -24.82
CA GLU A 75 -28.33 -5.79 -25.13
C GLU A 75 -29.69 -5.16 -24.78
N GLU A 76 -29.82 -4.55 -23.60
CA GLU A 76 -31.05 -3.90 -23.16
C GLU A 76 -31.45 -2.69 -24.02
N ASN A 77 -30.47 -1.98 -24.59
CA ASN A 77 -30.71 -0.72 -25.30
C ASN A 77 -30.43 -0.80 -26.81
N CYS A 78 -30.29 -2.02 -27.36
CA CYS A 78 -30.02 -2.28 -28.77
C CYS A 78 -28.77 -1.55 -29.32
N GLY A 79 -27.72 -1.39 -28.49
CA GLY A 79 -26.50 -0.68 -28.85
C GLY A 79 -26.32 0.68 -28.19
N PHE A 80 -25.18 1.31 -28.45
CA PHE A 80 -24.83 2.66 -28.03
C PHE A 80 -24.98 3.63 -29.20
N ASN A 81 -25.79 4.68 -29.03
CA ASN A 81 -26.10 5.67 -30.07
C ASN A 81 -25.31 6.98 -29.90
N SER A 82 -24.73 7.20 -28.72
CA SER A 82 -23.95 8.37 -28.39
C SER A 82 -22.99 8.08 -27.24
N MET A 83 -22.00 8.94 -27.06
CA MET A 83 -21.10 8.86 -25.91
C MET A 83 -21.83 9.09 -24.58
N ASP A 84 -22.91 9.87 -24.56
CA ASP A 84 -23.72 10.03 -23.35
C ASP A 84 -24.45 8.74 -22.97
N HIS A 85 -24.83 7.94 -23.97
CA HIS A 85 -25.38 6.62 -23.73
C HIS A 85 -24.32 5.67 -23.12
N VAL A 86 -23.06 5.76 -23.57
CA VAL A 86 -21.94 5.07 -22.92
C VAL A 86 -21.70 5.58 -21.49
N GLY A 87 -21.85 6.89 -21.27
CA GLY A 87 -21.79 7.54 -19.96
C GLY A 87 -22.84 7.04 -18.95
N SER A 88 -23.94 6.47 -19.45
CA SER A 88 -25.07 6.01 -18.63
C SER A 88 -24.97 4.55 -18.17
N ILE A 89 -23.90 3.82 -18.51
CA ILE A 89 -23.74 2.42 -18.12
C ILE A 89 -23.72 2.29 -16.60
N SER A 90 -24.73 1.60 -16.06
CA SER A 90 -24.88 1.45 -14.62
C SER A 90 -23.71 0.69 -13.99
N GLY A 91 -23.23 1.19 -12.86
CA GLY A 91 -22.16 0.56 -12.08
C GLY A 91 -20.74 0.78 -12.60
N ILE A 92 -20.53 1.59 -13.65
CA ILE A 92 -19.21 2.04 -14.08
C ILE A 92 -19.07 3.55 -13.84
N GLN A 93 -18.09 3.94 -13.01
CA GLN A 93 -17.81 5.36 -12.76
C GLN A 93 -17.23 6.04 -14.01
N ALA A 94 -17.42 7.35 -14.16
CA ALA A 94 -16.92 8.14 -15.29
C ALA A 94 -15.41 7.92 -15.56
N ARG A 95 -14.60 7.83 -14.50
CA ARG A 95 -13.16 7.51 -14.62
C ARG A 95 -12.88 6.11 -15.16
N GLY A 96 -13.73 5.14 -14.81
CA GLY A 96 -13.68 3.78 -15.34
C GLY A 96 -14.04 3.73 -16.82
N LEU A 97 -15.09 4.45 -17.23
CA LEU A 97 -15.49 4.59 -18.64
C LEU A 97 -14.41 5.30 -19.47
N ALA A 98 -13.81 6.38 -18.94
CA ALA A 98 -12.72 7.07 -19.62
C ALA A 98 -11.55 6.13 -19.91
N ARG A 99 -11.17 5.27 -18.95
CA ARG A 99 -10.12 4.24 -19.15
C ARG A 99 -10.49 3.21 -20.21
N ILE A 100 -11.75 2.81 -20.28
CA ILE A 100 -12.24 1.87 -21.30
C ILE A 100 -12.16 2.52 -22.69
N CYS A 101 -12.62 3.77 -22.82
CA CYS A 101 -12.54 4.53 -24.06
C CYS A 101 -11.08 4.73 -24.51
N GLU A 102 -10.18 5.08 -23.59
CA GLU A 102 -8.76 5.18 -23.88
C GLU A 102 -8.14 3.83 -24.31
N ALA A 103 -8.52 2.73 -23.68
CA ALA A 103 -8.05 1.40 -24.06
C ALA A 103 -8.51 0.99 -25.46
N ILE A 104 -9.70 1.44 -25.88
CA ILE A 104 -10.23 1.24 -27.23
C ILE A 104 -9.45 2.08 -28.26
N LEU A 105 -9.19 3.35 -27.95
CA LEU A 105 -8.54 4.28 -28.88
C LEU A 105 -7.05 4.02 -29.06
N TYR A 106 -6.35 3.72 -27.97
CA TYR A 106 -4.88 3.68 -27.94
C TYR A 106 -4.31 2.30 -27.62
N GLY A 107 -5.17 1.30 -27.43
CA GLY A 107 -4.77 0.00 -26.91
C GLY A 107 -4.38 0.06 -25.43
N LYS A 108 -3.77 -1.02 -24.93
CA LYS A 108 -3.30 -1.11 -23.54
C LYS A 108 -2.12 -0.13 -23.36
N LYS A 109 -2.40 1.11 -22.94
CA LYS A 109 -1.34 2.01 -22.47
C LYS A 109 -0.57 1.29 -21.36
N PRO A 110 0.78 1.33 -21.35
CA PRO A 110 1.53 1.02 -20.15
C PRO A 110 0.90 1.86 -19.03
N GLN A 111 0.45 1.24 -17.93
CA GLN A 111 0.09 2.05 -16.78
C GLN A 111 1.31 2.89 -16.47
N GLU A 112 1.21 4.22 -16.64
CA GLU A 112 2.21 5.13 -16.09
C GLU A 112 2.30 4.78 -14.61
N LYS A 113 3.47 4.27 -14.21
CA LYS A 113 3.76 3.92 -12.83
C LYS A 113 3.65 5.22 -12.04
N ARG A 114 2.49 5.42 -11.41
CA ARG A 114 2.32 6.50 -10.46
C ARG A 114 3.27 6.19 -9.32
N LEU A 115 4.27 7.05 -9.15
CA LEU A 115 5.14 7.00 -7.99
C LEU A 115 4.25 6.97 -6.73
N PRO A 116 4.61 6.14 -5.73
CA PRO A 116 3.82 6.07 -4.52
C PRO A 116 3.75 7.45 -3.86
N ASP A 117 2.54 7.89 -3.53
CA ASP A 117 2.35 9.13 -2.77
C ASP A 117 2.83 8.91 -1.32
N ARG A 118 3.79 9.71 -0.87
CA ARG A 118 4.39 9.62 0.47
C ARG A 118 3.33 9.74 1.58
N GLY A 119 2.34 10.61 1.41
CA GLY A 119 1.29 10.87 2.41
C GLY A 119 0.37 9.68 2.63
N SER A 120 0.22 8.83 1.62
CA SER A 120 -0.55 7.59 1.71
C SER A 120 0.31 6.34 1.96
N SER A 121 1.65 6.42 1.85
CA SER A 121 2.55 5.27 1.93
C SER A 121 3.14 5.03 3.32
N ILE A 122 3.31 6.09 4.12
CA ILE A 122 3.86 6.04 5.48
C ILE A 122 2.75 6.25 6.52
N ILE A 123 2.70 5.39 7.54
CA ILE A 123 1.66 5.40 8.57
C ILE A 123 2.30 5.38 9.99
N PRO A 124 1.97 6.34 10.86
CA PRO A 124 1.21 7.54 10.56
C PRO A 124 1.97 8.48 9.60
N PRO A 125 1.28 9.40 8.91
CA PRO A 125 1.93 10.42 8.09
C PRO A 125 2.96 11.22 8.91
N LEU A 126 4.09 11.54 8.29
CA LEU A 126 5.15 12.33 8.89
C LEU A 126 5.06 13.80 8.45
N THR A 127 5.33 14.73 9.38
CA THR A 127 5.49 16.15 9.05
C THR A 127 6.83 16.38 8.36
N LEU A 128 6.96 17.49 7.62
CA LEU A 128 8.21 17.87 6.95
C LEU A 128 9.38 18.02 7.93
N GLU A 129 9.16 18.71 9.04
CA GLU A 129 10.16 18.85 10.11
C GLU A 129 10.64 17.50 10.64
N ARG A 130 9.70 16.57 10.85
CA ARG A 130 10.02 15.24 11.34
C ARG A 130 10.80 14.44 10.30
N MET A 131 10.48 14.55 9.02
CA MET A 131 11.22 13.90 7.93
C MET A 131 12.64 14.47 7.77
N GLN A 132 12.81 15.78 7.93
CA GLN A 132 14.11 16.44 7.88
C GLN A 132 15.00 16.05 9.08
N GLY A 133 14.40 15.86 10.26
CA GLY A 133 15.10 15.46 11.47
C GLY A 133 15.55 13.99 11.53
N VAL A 134 15.19 13.14 10.56
CA VAL A 134 15.63 11.73 10.53
C VAL A 134 17.10 11.64 10.08
N SER A 135 18.01 11.32 11.00
CA SER A 135 19.42 11.06 10.67
C SER A 135 19.70 9.60 10.31
N ASP A 136 18.93 8.69 10.89
CA ASP A 136 19.15 7.26 10.82
C ASP A 136 17.88 6.49 11.19
N ILE A 137 17.73 5.27 10.66
CA ILE A 137 16.56 4.42 10.90
C ILE A 137 16.97 2.98 11.21
N VAL A 138 16.14 2.29 11.97
CA VAL A 138 16.18 0.82 12.05
C VAL A 138 14.98 0.26 11.29
N ALA A 139 15.23 -0.36 10.14
CA ALA A 139 14.20 -1.07 9.39
C ALA A 139 14.05 -2.50 9.94
N ILE A 140 12.82 -2.93 10.24
CA ILE A 140 12.50 -4.18 10.94
C ILE A 140 11.46 -4.96 10.14
N ASP A 141 11.75 -6.24 9.89
CA ASP A 141 10.78 -7.24 9.46
C ASP A 141 10.54 -8.23 10.61
N VAL A 142 9.27 -8.39 10.97
CA VAL A 142 8.82 -9.32 12.00
C VAL A 142 8.23 -10.52 11.28
N SER A 143 8.94 -11.64 11.31
CA SER A 143 8.53 -12.91 10.68
C SER A 143 8.80 -14.08 11.65
N PRO A 144 7.95 -14.25 12.69
CA PRO A 144 8.16 -15.24 13.75
C PRO A 144 8.47 -16.63 13.18
N PRO A 145 9.49 -17.33 13.69
CA PRO A 145 10.21 -17.06 14.94
C PRO A 145 11.40 -16.09 14.83
N TYR A 146 11.58 -15.46 13.67
CA TYR A 146 12.71 -14.57 13.41
C TYR A 146 12.30 -13.10 13.39
N LEU A 147 13.24 -12.26 13.80
CA LEU A 147 13.20 -10.83 13.58
C LEU A 147 14.44 -10.47 12.76
N THR A 148 14.23 -9.75 11.67
CA THR A 148 15.30 -9.28 10.80
C THR A 148 15.32 -7.77 10.86
N TRP A 149 16.50 -7.18 10.95
CA TRP A 149 16.62 -5.73 11.04
C TRP A 149 17.91 -5.23 10.40
N THR A 150 17.89 -3.95 10.01
CA THR A 150 19.07 -3.22 9.56
C THR A 150 19.06 -1.79 10.06
N HIS A 151 20.24 -1.29 10.46
CA HIS A 151 20.44 0.11 10.86
C HIS A 151 21.11 0.86 9.72
N VAL A 152 20.46 1.91 9.22
CA VAL A 152 20.88 2.63 8.02
C VAL A 152 20.82 4.14 8.25
N THR A 153 21.90 4.83 7.94
CA THR A 153 21.95 6.31 8.00
C THR A 153 21.24 6.95 6.81
N ARG A 154 20.95 8.25 6.91
CA ARG A 154 20.38 9.03 5.81
C ARG A 154 21.22 9.01 4.54
N ASP A 155 22.54 8.90 4.68
CA ASP A 155 23.48 8.78 3.56
C ASP A 155 23.54 7.35 2.97
N ASN A 156 22.55 6.50 3.28
CA ASN A 156 22.42 5.11 2.84
C ASN A 156 23.59 4.19 3.28
N CYS A 157 24.28 4.53 4.37
CA CYS A 157 25.30 3.65 4.97
C CYS A 157 24.65 2.61 5.86
N VAL A 158 24.88 1.32 5.54
CA VAL A 158 24.41 0.20 6.34
C VAL A 158 25.38 -0.03 7.50
N LEU A 159 24.95 0.29 8.72
CA LEU A 159 25.76 0.18 9.94
C LEU A 159 25.70 -1.22 10.55
N ALA A 160 24.53 -1.85 10.50
CA ALA A 160 24.31 -3.20 11.00
C ALA A 160 23.19 -3.88 10.22
N LEU A 161 23.25 -5.21 10.17
CA LEU A 161 22.31 -6.05 9.44
C LEU A 161 22.29 -7.43 10.11
N GLU A 162 21.17 -7.79 10.72
CA GLU A 162 21.06 -9.01 11.51
C GLU A 162 19.71 -9.70 11.33
N ARG A 163 19.74 -11.02 11.52
CA ARG A 163 18.57 -11.87 11.65
C ARG A 163 18.70 -12.70 12.92
N VAL A 164 17.76 -12.53 13.83
CA VAL A 164 17.79 -13.16 15.16
C VAL A 164 16.56 -14.05 15.33
N LYS A 165 16.76 -15.28 15.78
CA LYS A 165 15.67 -16.12 16.27
C LYS A 165 15.30 -15.63 17.66
N PHE A 166 14.10 -15.12 17.82
CA PHE A 166 13.64 -14.54 19.09
C PHE A 166 12.50 -15.33 19.74
N LEU A 167 11.89 -16.26 19.00
CA LEU A 167 10.88 -17.17 19.51
C LEU A 167 11.28 -18.62 19.25
N GLU A 168 10.80 -19.52 20.09
CA GLU A 168 10.93 -20.95 19.85
C GLU A 168 9.94 -21.41 18.77
N ASP A 169 10.34 -22.37 17.93
CA ASP A 169 9.52 -22.84 16.79
C ASP A 169 8.18 -23.46 17.24
N LYS A 170 8.11 -23.94 18.49
CA LYS A 170 6.94 -24.56 19.10
C LYS A 170 6.33 -23.70 20.22
N ALA A 171 6.71 -22.43 20.34
CA ALA A 171 6.14 -21.55 21.34
C ALA A 171 4.63 -21.48 21.16
N ARG A 172 3.87 -21.85 22.20
CA ARG A 172 2.42 -21.65 22.19
C ARG A 172 2.15 -20.14 22.13
N PRO A 173 1.20 -19.68 21.30
CA PRO A 173 0.87 -18.27 21.20
C PRO A 173 0.35 -17.77 22.56
N HIS A 174 1.19 -17.02 23.28
CA HIS A 174 0.88 -16.49 24.59
C HIS A 174 1.51 -15.11 24.74
N LEU A 175 0.72 -14.13 25.19
CA LEU A 175 1.13 -12.73 25.26
C LEU A 175 2.40 -12.52 26.08
N TYR A 176 2.54 -13.21 27.22
CA TYR A 176 3.74 -13.11 28.05
C TYR A 176 4.99 -13.63 27.32
N ALA A 177 4.87 -14.71 26.54
CA ALA A 177 6.01 -15.26 25.80
C ALA A 177 6.47 -14.29 24.69
N TYR A 178 5.52 -13.66 23.98
CA TYR A 178 5.85 -12.60 23.04
C TYR A 178 6.46 -11.38 23.72
N TYR A 179 5.92 -10.97 24.87
CA TYR A 179 6.44 -9.82 25.61
C TYR A 179 7.89 -10.06 26.06
N ASP A 180 8.18 -11.21 26.68
CA ASP A 180 9.53 -11.56 27.13
C ASP A 180 10.50 -11.64 25.95
N ALA A 181 10.09 -12.30 24.86
CA ALA A 181 10.88 -12.37 23.62
C ALA A 181 11.17 -10.97 23.03
N VAL A 182 10.17 -10.09 23.00
CA VAL A 182 10.33 -8.70 22.54
C VAL A 182 11.27 -7.93 23.46
N GLN A 183 11.18 -8.10 24.78
CA GLN A 183 12.10 -7.47 25.74
C GLN A 183 13.56 -7.86 25.48
N GLN A 184 13.83 -9.11 25.08
CA GLN A 184 15.19 -9.51 24.70
C GLN A 184 15.63 -8.85 23.39
N VAL A 185 14.76 -8.81 22.37
CA VAL A 185 15.08 -8.16 21.09
C VAL A 185 15.35 -6.66 21.27
N LEU A 186 14.58 -5.96 22.12
CA LEU A 186 14.75 -4.52 22.35
C LEU A 186 16.15 -4.16 22.86
N LYS A 187 16.84 -5.09 23.54
CA LYS A 187 18.23 -4.89 23.99
C LYS A 187 19.25 -4.96 22.84
N LEU A 188 18.88 -5.60 21.73
CA LEU A 188 19.73 -5.78 20.55
C LEU A 188 19.55 -4.63 19.55
N LEU A 189 18.38 -4.01 19.50
CA LEU A 189 18.10 -2.94 18.56
C LEU A 189 18.86 -1.66 18.94
N PRO A 190 19.60 -1.04 18.01
CA PRO A 190 20.22 0.24 18.29
C PRO A 190 19.18 1.34 18.47
N THR A 191 19.59 2.42 19.15
CA THR A 191 18.79 3.65 19.18
C THR A 191 18.87 4.33 17.81
N ALA A 192 17.73 4.80 17.30
CA ALA A 192 17.66 5.51 16.03
C ALA A 192 16.58 6.59 16.04
N SER A 193 16.59 7.44 15.02
CA SER A 193 15.58 8.51 14.86
C SER A 193 14.18 7.96 14.62
N LEU A 194 14.07 6.83 13.91
CA LEU A 194 12.81 6.10 13.67
C LEU A 194 13.06 4.60 13.56
N TYR A 195 12.01 3.83 13.88
CA TYR A 195 11.94 2.41 13.59
C TYR A 195 10.91 2.20 12.48
N VAL A 196 11.31 1.58 11.39
CA VAL A 196 10.49 1.44 10.17
C VAL A 196 10.09 -0.02 10.01
N VAL A 197 8.79 -0.30 9.92
CA VAL A 197 8.26 -1.65 9.67
C VAL A 197 7.51 -1.71 8.34
N GLU A 198 7.52 -2.86 7.69
CA GLU A 198 6.69 -3.07 6.50
C GLU A 198 5.26 -3.48 6.91
N GLN A 199 4.27 -2.76 6.39
CA GLN A 199 2.86 -3.15 6.49
C GLN A 199 2.48 -4.01 5.29
N LYS A 200 2.47 -5.33 5.50
CA LYS A 200 2.03 -6.31 4.51
C LYS A 200 0.50 -6.40 4.53
N LEU A 201 -0.14 -6.14 3.39
CA LEU A 201 -1.59 -6.24 3.23
C LEU A 201 -1.98 -7.67 2.82
N GLN A 202 -1.68 -8.66 3.66
CA GLN A 202 -2.10 -10.04 3.38
C GLN A 202 -3.39 -10.33 4.14
N ARG A 203 -4.44 -10.74 3.41
CA ARG A 203 -5.56 -11.46 4.03
C ARG A 203 -5.03 -12.85 4.36
N PRO A 204 -4.93 -13.23 5.64
CA PRO A 204 -4.37 -14.53 5.98
C PRO A 204 -5.21 -15.62 5.32
N LYS A 205 -4.55 -16.57 4.65
CA LYS A 205 -5.20 -17.82 4.27
C LYS A 205 -5.54 -18.60 5.55
N SER A 206 -6.50 -19.52 5.49
CA SER A 206 -6.99 -20.28 6.66
C SER A 206 -5.85 -20.91 7.50
N GLY A 207 -4.75 -21.35 6.86
CA GLY A 207 -3.59 -21.93 7.54
C GLY A 207 -2.54 -20.94 8.08
N GLU A 208 -2.62 -19.65 7.76
CA GLU A 208 -1.61 -18.64 8.12
C GLU A 208 -2.05 -17.73 9.27
N VAL A 209 -3.30 -17.88 9.74
CA VAL A 209 -3.92 -16.99 10.75
C VAL A 209 -3.08 -16.89 12.02
N ALA A 210 -2.56 -18.02 12.53
CA ALA A 210 -1.74 -18.02 13.75
C ALA A 210 -0.40 -17.29 13.56
N HIS A 211 0.23 -17.43 12.39
CA HIS A 211 1.46 -16.72 12.06
C HIS A 211 1.20 -15.21 11.94
N SER A 212 0.15 -14.81 11.22
CA SER A 212 -0.23 -13.40 11.10
C SER A 212 -0.61 -12.76 12.43
N GLN A 213 -1.30 -13.50 13.32
CA GLN A 213 -1.58 -13.05 14.68
C GLN A 213 -0.32 -12.86 15.51
N SER A 214 0.62 -13.81 15.43
CA SER A 214 1.92 -13.72 16.12
C SER A 214 2.70 -12.48 15.65
N GLN A 215 2.78 -12.30 14.33
CA GLN A 215 3.44 -11.15 13.71
C GLN A 215 2.81 -9.83 14.17
N LEU A 216 1.48 -9.69 14.09
CA LEU A 216 0.79 -8.47 14.49
C LEU A 216 0.94 -8.19 15.99
N THR A 217 0.90 -9.23 16.83
CA THR A 217 1.10 -9.10 18.28
C THR A 217 2.49 -8.57 18.60
N VAL A 218 3.53 -9.15 18.00
CA VAL A 218 4.91 -8.71 18.18
C VAL A 218 5.12 -7.29 17.65
N GLN A 219 4.58 -6.97 16.47
CA GLN A 219 4.65 -5.61 15.91
C GLN A 219 3.95 -4.58 16.83
N ALA A 220 2.78 -4.91 17.38
CA ALA A 220 2.07 -4.03 18.30
C ALA A 220 2.87 -3.78 19.60
N MET A 221 3.51 -4.82 20.14
CA MET A 221 4.41 -4.68 21.30
C MET A 221 5.63 -3.80 20.98
N LEU A 222 6.26 -3.98 19.81
CA LEU A 222 7.36 -3.12 19.37
C LEU A 222 6.91 -1.65 19.23
N VAL A 223 5.76 -1.39 18.61
CA VAL A 223 5.20 -0.04 18.49
C VAL A 223 5.01 0.60 19.85
N ALA A 224 4.39 -0.11 20.79
CA ALA A 224 4.12 0.39 22.14
C ALA A 224 5.43 0.65 22.90
N LEU A 225 6.33 -0.32 22.94
CA LEU A 225 7.54 -0.26 23.77
C LEU A 225 8.60 0.70 23.22
N LEU A 226 8.81 0.75 21.90
CA LEU A 226 9.78 1.67 21.28
C LEU A 226 9.29 3.13 21.31
N SER A 227 7.98 3.35 21.28
CA SER A 227 7.41 4.69 21.34
C SER A 227 7.26 5.20 22.77
N HIS A 228 7.18 4.32 23.78
CA HIS A 228 6.90 4.70 25.16
C HIS A 228 7.91 5.73 25.72
N GLY A 229 7.41 6.78 26.37
CA GLY A 229 8.23 7.81 27.01
C GLY A 229 8.98 8.75 26.05
N LYS A 230 8.73 8.67 24.74
CA LYS A 230 9.41 9.49 23.73
C LYS A 230 8.70 10.83 23.55
N LEU A 231 9.50 11.89 23.40
CA LEU A 231 8.99 13.26 23.20
C LEU A 231 8.16 13.39 21.91
N VAL A 232 8.55 12.66 20.86
CA VAL A 232 7.86 12.65 19.56
C VAL A 232 7.31 11.23 19.35
N GLN A 233 5.99 11.07 19.37
CA GLN A 233 5.33 9.78 19.14
C GLN A 233 4.49 9.77 17.85
N PRO A 234 4.32 8.60 17.21
CA PRO A 234 4.95 7.31 17.52
C PRO A 234 6.34 7.18 16.88
N GLN A 235 7.33 6.58 17.55
CA GLN A 235 8.69 6.36 17.00
C GLN A 235 8.74 5.27 15.94
N VAL A 236 7.75 4.37 15.95
CA VAL A 236 7.60 3.32 14.95
C VAL A 236 6.67 3.82 13.84
N VAL A 237 7.10 3.68 12.59
CA VAL A 237 6.31 3.98 11.39
C VAL A 237 6.21 2.77 10.49
N SER A 238 5.08 2.65 9.82
CA SER A 238 4.78 1.57 8.90
C SER A 238 4.85 2.08 7.46
N VAL A 239 5.56 1.38 6.58
CA VAL A 239 5.54 1.64 5.13
C VAL A 239 4.70 0.57 4.46
N LYS A 240 3.73 0.98 3.63
CA LYS A 240 2.90 0.03 2.87
C LYS A 240 3.76 -0.82 1.94
N SER A 241 3.54 -2.14 1.97
CA SER A 241 4.25 -3.08 1.10
C SER A 241 4.10 -2.78 -0.39
N SER A 242 2.95 -2.23 -0.80
CA SER A 242 2.75 -1.79 -2.18
C SER A 242 3.66 -0.64 -2.59
N ALA A 243 4.04 0.26 -1.66
CA ALA A 243 4.96 1.35 -1.95
C ALA A 243 6.36 0.81 -2.24
N ILE A 244 6.87 -0.09 -1.39
CA ILE A 244 8.17 -0.75 -1.59
C ILE A 244 8.19 -1.53 -2.90
N THR A 245 7.15 -2.35 -3.12
CA THR A 245 7.03 -3.17 -4.33
C THR A 245 7.00 -2.31 -5.61
N ASN A 246 6.32 -1.15 -5.59
CA ASN A 246 6.26 -0.25 -6.73
C ASN A 246 7.56 0.54 -6.94
N LEU A 247 8.24 0.97 -5.88
CA LEU A 247 9.50 1.72 -5.98
C LEU A 247 10.62 0.88 -6.62
N PHE A 248 10.62 -0.42 -6.34
CA PHE A 248 11.69 -1.34 -6.76
C PHE A 248 11.25 -2.30 -7.88
N ASP A 249 10.08 -2.06 -8.48
CA ASP A 249 9.55 -2.86 -9.58
C ASP A 249 9.47 -4.36 -9.30
N LEU A 250 9.06 -4.72 -8.09
CA LEU A 250 9.03 -6.10 -7.61
C LEU A 250 7.72 -6.83 -7.93
N ASN A 251 6.91 -6.35 -8.88
CA ASN A 251 5.65 -6.98 -9.26
C ASN A 251 5.76 -7.76 -10.57
N VAL A 252 5.32 -9.02 -10.57
CA VAL A 252 5.01 -9.78 -11.78
C VAL A 252 3.56 -10.22 -11.70
N GLY A 253 2.70 -9.54 -12.46
CA GLY A 253 1.25 -9.69 -12.31
C GLY A 253 0.77 -9.14 -10.96
N ASN A 254 0.15 -9.99 -10.14
CA ASN A 254 -0.30 -9.66 -8.78
C ASN A 254 0.64 -10.18 -7.68
N GLU A 255 1.75 -10.82 -8.06
CA GLU A 255 2.68 -11.44 -7.13
C GLU A 255 3.94 -10.59 -6.98
N ARG A 256 4.41 -10.48 -5.74
CA ARG A 256 5.69 -9.86 -5.44
C ARG A 256 6.81 -10.87 -5.68
N VAL A 257 7.82 -10.48 -6.45
CA VAL A 257 9.03 -11.28 -6.70
C VAL A 257 10.17 -10.89 -5.76
N SER A 258 11.20 -11.73 -5.72
CA SER A 258 12.41 -11.50 -4.93
C SER A 258 13.08 -10.16 -5.29
N GLY A 259 13.52 -9.44 -4.27
CA GLY A 259 14.25 -8.18 -4.42
C GLY A 259 15.76 -8.32 -4.56
N GLN A 260 16.32 -9.54 -4.50
CA GLN A 260 17.78 -9.75 -4.39
C GLN A 260 18.57 -9.18 -5.57
N GLU A 261 18.02 -9.25 -6.79
CA GLU A 261 18.67 -8.68 -7.97
C GLU A 261 18.65 -7.15 -7.93
N THR A 262 17.51 -6.57 -7.56
CA THR A 262 17.39 -5.11 -7.39
C THR A 262 18.36 -4.60 -6.33
N LEU A 263 18.45 -5.27 -5.19
CA LEU A 263 19.38 -4.91 -4.14
C LEU A 263 20.84 -5.03 -4.58
N ARG A 264 21.20 -6.07 -5.35
CA ARG A 264 22.56 -6.21 -5.89
C ARG A 264 22.96 -5.00 -6.71
N LYS A 265 22.09 -4.54 -7.62
CA LYS A 265 22.30 -3.34 -8.43
C LYS A 265 22.51 -2.10 -7.57
N LEU A 266 21.64 -1.88 -6.58
CA LEU A 266 21.74 -0.75 -5.65
C LEU A 266 23.08 -0.74 -4.89
N VAL A 267 23.60 -1.91 -4.52
CA VAL A 267 24.88 -2.06 -3.83
C VAL A 267 26.07 -1.86 -4.77
N ASP A 268 25.98 -2.36 -6.01
CA ASP A 268 27.04 -2.24 -7.02
C ASP A 268 27.16 -0.81 -7.57
N GLU A 269 26.04 -0.09 -7.70
CA GLU A 269 25.99 1.33 -8.08
C GLU A 269 26.39 2.27 -6.93
N GLY A 270 26.51 1.76 -5.71
CA GLY A 270 26.82 2.56 -4.51
C GLY A 270 25.64 3.34 -3.93
N THR A 271 24.44 3.20 -4.49
CA THR A 271 23.19 3.79 -4.00
C THR A 271 22.84 3.32 -2.58
N LEU A 272 23.18 2.07 -2.26
CA LEU A 272 23.13 1.55 -0.90
C LEU A 272 24.53 1.09 -0.49
N ASN A 273 25.11 1.79 0.49
CA ASN A 273 26.47 1.54 0.92
C ASN A 273 26.52 0.36 1.91
N LEU A 274 26.59 -0.84 1.32
CA LEU A 274 26.85 -2.11 2.01
C LEU A 274 28.31 -2.51 1.75
N GLN A 275 29.19 -2.29 2.73
CA GLN A 275 30.63 -2.45 2.58
C GLN A 275 31.27 -3.45 3.55
N GLY A 276 32.52 -3.80 3.24
CA GLY A 276 33.40 -4.60 4.10
C GLY A 276 32.78 -5.92 4.54
N LYS A 277 32.86 -6.18 5.86
CA LYS A 277 32.39 -7.43 6.47
C LYS A 277 30.89 -7.66 6.26
N LEU A 278 30.07 -6.61 6.26
CA LEU A 278 28.62 -6.73 6.06
C LEU A 278 28.28 -7.20 4.65
N ARG A 279 28.96 -6.63 3.64
CA ARG A 279 28.82 -7.08 2.24
C ARG A 279 29.20 -8.55 2.10
N SER A 280 30.36 -8.92 2.61
CA SER A 280 30.83 -10.32 2.56
C SER A 280 29.91 -11.28 3.31
N ALA A 281 29.38 -10.90 4.47
CA ALA A 281 28.44 -11.70 5.23
C ALA A 281 27.14 -11.91 4.45
N TYR A 282 26.54 -10.83 3.94
CA TYR A 282 25.30 -10.89 3.15
C TYR A 282 25.41 -11.82 1.93
N PHE A 283 26.51 -11.75 1.18
CA PHE A 283 26.67 -12.59 -0.02
C PHE A 283 27.06 -14.05 0.28
N LYS A 284 27.52 -14.36 1.49
CA LYS A 284 27.78 -15.73 1.96
C LYS A 284 26.54 -16.42 2.53
N GLU A 285 25.47 -15.68 2.79
CA GLU A 285 24.23 -16.24 3.31
C GLU A 285 23.52 -17.18 2.33
N THR A 286 22.70 -18.05 2.88
CA THR A 286 21.79 -18.88 2.07
C THR A 286 20.80 -18.00 1.31
N SER A 287 20.30 -18.47 0.16
CA SER A 287 19.31 -17.71 -0.63
C SER A 287 18.09 -17.29 0.19
N ILE A 288 17.65 -18.15 1.13
CA ILE A 288 16.51 -17.89 2.02
C ILE A 288 16.83 -16.78 3.02
N ASN A 289 17.97 -16.85 3.71
CA ASN A 289 18.39 -15.79 4.64
C ASN A 289 18.62 -14.47 3.93
N ARG A 290 19.25 -14.54 2.76
CA ARG A 290 19.55 -13.39 1.92
C ARG A 290 18.28 -12.68 1.46
N GLU A 291 17.18 -13.39 1.22
CA GLU A 291 15.86 -12.78 0.94
C GLU A 291 15.33 -11.99 2.14
N CYS A 292 15.38 -12.56 3.35
CA CYS A 292 14.94 -11.87 4.57
C CYS A 292 15.74 -10.60 4.82
N LEU A 293 17.07 -10.68 4.70
CA LEU A 293 17.97 -9.52 4.81
C LEU A 293 17.73 -8.49 3.70
N CYS A 294 17.46 -8.96 2.48
CA CYS A 294 17.10 -8.11 1.35
C CYS A 294 15.84 -7.28 1.63
N GLY A 295 14.82 -7.91 2.23
CA GLY A 295 13.57 -7.25 2.58
C GLY A 295 13.76 -6.00 3.45
N VAL A 296 14.57 -6.09 4.50
CA VAL A 296 14.81 -4.95 5.41
C VAL A 296 15.70 -3.87 4.78
N LEU A 297 16.65 -4.24 3.93
CA LEU A 297 17.49 -3.29 3.19
C LEU A 297 16.66 -2.49 2.16
N LEU A 298 15.78 -3.17 1.42
CA LEU A 298 14.87 -2.50 0.50
C LEU A 298 13.81 -1.68 1.24
N LEU A 299 13.34 -2.12 2.41
CA LEU A 299 12.47 -1.32 3.26
C LEU A 299 13.17 -0.02 3.69
N ALA A 300 14.41 -0.11 4.15
CA ALA A 300 15.20 1.06 4.55
C ALA A 300 15.41 2.03 3.39
N ARG A 301 15.88 1.54 2.23
CA ARG A 301 16.08 2.38 1.04
C ARG A 301 14.76 2.97 0.55
N GLY A 302 13.69 2.17 0.53
CA GLY A 302 12.37 2.62 0.11
C GLY A 302 11.82 3.73 1.02
N PHE A 303 12.04 3.64 2.33
CA PHE A 303 11.69 4.70 3.26
C PHE A 303 12.43 6.01 2.95
N TYR A 304 13.75 5.97 2.77
CA TYR A 304 14.52 7.18 2.43
C TYR A 304 14.07 7.79 1.10
N THR A 305 13.86 6.97 0.06
CA THR A 305 13.29 7.45 -1.20
C THR A 305 11.95 8.16 -1.01
N LEU A 306 11.05 7.62 -0.16
CA LEU A 306 9.73 8.24 0.08
C LEU A 306 9.79 9.58 0.79
N ILE A 307 10.77 9.80 1.67
CA ILE A 307 10.91 11.07 2.41
C ILE A 307 11.78 12.10 1.66
N GLU A 308 12.51 11.67 0.63
CA GLU A 308 13.30 12.51 -0.28
C GLU A 308 12.47 13.04 -1.47
N MET A 309 11.38 12.36 -1.83
CA MET A 309 10.38 12.80 -2.81
C MET A 309 9.59 14.02 -2.35
#